data_AF-A0A6G4W682-F1
#
_entry.id   AF-A0A6G4W682-F1
#
_cell.length_a   1.000
_cell.length_b   1.000
_cell.length_c   1.000
_cell.angle_alpha   90.00
_cell.angle_beta   90.00
_cell.angle_gamma   90.00
#
_symmetry.space_group_name_H-M   'P 1'
#
loop_
_entity.id
_entity.type
_entity.pdbx_description
1 polymer ?
#
loop_
_entity_poly.entity_id
_entity_poly.type
_entity_poly.pdbx_seq_one_letter_code
_entity_poly.pdbx_strand_id
1 'polypeptide(L)'
;MKHFLTTLLMMGALAAGMSAAVLPARALVEIDVNKGNVEPLPIAITDFLSADALGAEIAGIVAADLKRSGLFAPIDKGAFIEKISNPDAAPRFEDWKVINAQALVTGRVSEEADGRLRAEFRLWDTFAGQQLTGEQFFSSKANSRRVAHIIADAIYERLTGEKGYFDTRVVFIDESGSKNQRRKRLAIMDQDGAGVRYLSDGKAIALTPRFSPTRQEITYMSYESGEPRVYLLQIETGQRELVGNFPGMTFAPRFSPDGQKVIMSLLREDGNSNIFSMDLRSRTTTRLTNSNAIDTSPSYSPDGSKVVFTSDRGGRAQIYVMGADGSGQTRISFGDGVYSTPVWSPRGDLIAFTKQSGGQFSIGVMKTDGSGERILSTGFQQEGPTWAPNGRVLMFFKEEAGSGGPRLHSIDLTGRNEQPIPTANFASDPAWSPLLE
;
A
#
# COMPACT_ATOMS: atom_id res chain seq x y z
N MET A 1 7.13 55.30 -66.85
CA MET A 1 5.80 55.44 -67.47
C MET A 1 5.00 54.19 -67.15
N LYS A 2 3.81 54.33 -66.51
CA LYS A 2 2.56 53.58 -66.78
C LYS A 2 2.71 52.09 -67.17
N HIS A 3 2.10 51.08 -66.55
CA HIS A 3 0.83 50.98 -65.83
C HIS A 3 0.64 49.49 -65.41
N PHE A 4 -0.15 49.28 -64.33
CA PHE A 4 -1.20 48.25 -64.16
C PHE A 4 -0.81 46.75 -64.03
N LEU A 5 -1.04 46.11 -62.87
CA LEU A 5 -2.31 45.59 -62.29
C LEU A 5 -2.66 44.18 -62.79
N THR A 6 -2.64 43.19 -61.90
CA THR A 6 -3.74 42.24 -61.57
C THR A 6 -3.20 41.14 -60.63
N THR A 7 -3.47 41.17 -59.32
CA THR A 7 -4.62 40.59 -58.60
C THR A 7 -4.74 39.08 -58.74
N LEU A 8 -4.55 38.36 -57.62
CA LEU A 8 -5.44 37.34 -57.03
C LEU A 8 -4.64 36.15 -56.43
N LEU A 9 -4.39 36.16 -55.11
CA LEU A 9 -4.88 35.08 -54.24
C LEU A 9 -4.86 35.56 -52.79
N MET A 10 -6.05 35.49 -52.21
CA MET A 10 -6.43 35.87 -50.85
C MET A 10 -6.45 34.59 -50.00
N MET A 11 -6.30 34.76 -48.68
CA MET A 11 -6.55 33.79 -47.60
C MET A 11 -5.50 32.70 -47.38
N GLY A 12 -4.76 32.86 -46.27
CA GLY A 12 -4.12 31.71 -45.63
C GLY A 12 -2.89 32.00 -44.78
N ALA A 13 -2.86 33.03 -43.93
CA ALA A 13 -1.80 33.14 -42.91
C ALA A 13 -2.16 34.16 -41.82
N LEU A 14 -3.05 33.81 -40.90
CA LEU A 14 -3.10 34.48 -39.58
C LEU A 14 -3.77 33.57 -38.54
N ALA A 15 -3.13 32.45 -38.20
CA ALA A 15 -3.45 31.65 -37.02
C ALA A 15 -2.24 30.77 -36.63
N ALA A 16 -1.06 31.38 -36.49
CA ALA A 16 0.03 30.74 -35.74
C ALA A 16 -0.18 31.09 -34.27
N GLY A 17 -1.15 30.44 -33.64
CA GLY A 17 -1.33 30.47 -32.20
C GLY A 17 -0.05 29.97 -31.54
N MET A 18 0.49 30.76 -30.61
CA MET A 18 1.53 30.33 -29.70
C MET A 18 1.01 29.13 -28.91
N SER A 19 1.32 27.92 -29.37
CA SER A 19 1.32 26.74 -28.52
C SER A 19 2.45 26.94 -27.52
N ALA A 20 2.15 27.57 -26.38
CA ALA A 20 3.01 27.50 -25.23
C ALA A 20 3.19 26.01 -24.92
N ALA A 21 4.39 25.49 -25.15
CA ALA A 21 4.75 24.17 -24.71
C ALA A 21 4.58 24.16 -23.19
N VAL A 22 3.51 23.52 -22.71
CA VAL A 22 3.32 23.27 -21.28
C VAL A 22 4.44 22.31 -20.91
N LEU A 23 5.52 22.85 -20.34
CA LEU A 23 6.56 22.02 -19.73
C LEU A 23 5.86 21.17 -18.66
N PRO A 24 6.12 19.86 -18.60
CA PRO A 24 5.52 19.03 -17.57
C PRO A 24 5.90 19.61 -16.21
N ALA A 25 4.90 19.82 -15.35
CA ALA A 25 5.13 20.22 -13.97
C ALA A 25 6.07 19.20 -13.34
N ARG A 26 7.27 19.62 -12.95
CA ARG A 26 8.22 18.76 -12.25
C ARG A 26 7.72 18.54 -10.82
N ALA A 27 7.75 17.30 -10.35
CA ALA A 27 7.50 16.99 -8.94
C ALA A 27 8.49 17.77 -8.08
N LEU A 28 8.01 18.33 -6.96
CA LEU A 28 8.87 19.05 -6.01
C LEU A 28 9.77 18.07 -5.24
N VAL A 29 9.30 16.83 -5.06
CA VAL A 29 10.03 15.73 -4.43
C VAL A 29 10.42 14.70 -5.49
N GLU A 30 11.72 14.51 -5.71
CA GLU A 30 12.23 13.44 -6.56
C GLU A 30 12.42 12.16 -5.73
N ILE A 31 11.62 11.13 -6.02
CA ILE A 31 11.73 9.84 -5.32
C ILE A 31 12.69 8.91 -6.07
N ASP A 32 13.94 8.86 -5.60
CA ASP A 32 14.94 7.89 -6.08
C ASP A 32 15.18 6.79 -5.04
N VAL A 33 14.78 5.57 -5.37
CA VAL A 33 14.93 4.38 -4.50
C VAL A 33 16.39 3.91 -4.35
N ASN A 34 17.30 4.42 -5.18
CA ASN A 34 18.71 4.07 -5.16
C ASN A 34 19.58 5.15 -4.50
N LYS A 35 19.05 6.36 -4.26
CA LYS A 35 19.80 7.42 -3.57
C LYS A 35 19.90 7.12 -2.09
N GLY A 36 21.13 7.21 -1.58
CA GLY A 36 21.47 6.91 -0.20
C GLY A 36 21.15 7.99 0.82
N ASN A 37 20.33 9.00 0.50
CA ASN A 37 19.65 9.87 1.47
C ASN A 37 18.61 10.71 0.70
N VAL A 38 17.32 10.58 1.02
CA VAL A 38 16.31 11.55 0.59
C VAL A 38 16.19 12.54 1.74
N GLU A 39 16.63 13.78 1.55
CA GLU A 39 16.31 14.84 2.50
C GLU A 39 14.79 15.05 2.48
N PRO A 40 14.07 14.79 3.59
CA PRO A 40 12.63 14.96 3.61
C PRO A 40 12.26 16.42 3.38
N LEU A 41 11.27 16.69 2.54
CA LEU A 41 10.82 18.03 2.22
C LEU A 41 10.22 18.70 3.47
N PRO A 42 10.76 19.82 3.97
CA PRO A 42 10.17 20.54 5.08
C PRO A 42 8.83 21.15 4.66
N ILE A 43 7.76 20.77 5.35
CA ILE A 43 6.40 21.19 5.04
C ILE A 43 5.74 21.78 6.29
N ALA A 44 5.14 22.96 6.17
CA ALA A 44 4.32 23.53 7.23
C ALA A 44 2.86 23.10 7.02
N ILE A 45 2.21 22.59 8.07
CA ILE A 45 0.80 22.18 8.03
C ILE A 45 0.11 22.89 9.18
N THR A 46 -0.71 23.90 8.87
CA THR A 46 -1.43 24.66 9.89
C THR A 46 -2.59 23.84 10.44
N ASP A 47 -3.03 24.17 11.66
CA ASP A 47 -4.39 23.77 12.05
C ASP A 47 -5.37 24.29 11.02
N PHE A 48 -6.29 23.43 10.59
CA PHE A 48 -7.35 23.89 9.71
C PHE A 48 -8.34 24.71 10.54
N LEU A 49 -8.82 25.81 9.97
CA LEU A 49 -9.79 26.65 10.65
C LEU A 49 -11.08 25.88 10.84
N SER A 50 -11.54 25.75 12.08
CA SER A 50 -12.79 25.07 12.43
C SER A 50 -13.44 25.72 13.64
N ALA A 51 -14.74 25.50 13.82
CA ALA A 51 -15.48 25.96 15.00
C ALA A 51 -15.14 25.14 16.26
N ASP A 52 -14.61 23.93 16.08
CA ASP A 52 -14.23 22.97 17.12
C ASP A 52 -12.79 22.45 16.91
N ALA A 53 -12.40 21.38 17.60
CA ALA A 53 -11.07 20.78 17.49
C ALA A 53 -10.82 20.01 16.18
N LEU A 54 -11.85 19.79 15.36
CA LEU A 54 -11.80 18.85 14.24
C LEU A 54 -10.79 19.28 13.15
N GLY A 55 -10.64 20.57 12.92
CA GLY A 55 -9.65 21.10 11.98
C GLY A 55 -8.21 20.83 12.41
N ALA A 56 -7.92 20.91 13.71
CA ALA A 56 -6.61 20.56 14.26
C ALA A 56 -6.35 19.04 14.21
N GLU A 57 -7.38 18.23 14.47
CA GLU A 57 -7.30 16.76 14.37
C GLU A 57 -7.00 16.30 12.93
N ILE A 58 -7.74 16.84 11.94
CA ILE A 58 -7.52 16.55 10.52
C ILE A 58 -6.11 16.95 10.09
N ALA A 59 -5.67 18.17 10.42
CA ALA A 59 -4.32 18.63 10.13
C ALA A 59 -3.23 17.76 10.79
N GLY A 60 -3.49 17.27 12.01
CA GLY A 60 -2.60 16.34 12.72
C GLY A 60 -2.44 15.01 12.01
N ILE A 61 -3.53 14.43 11.46
CA ILE A 61 -3.49 13.19 10.69
C ILE A 61 -2.74 13.41 9.37
N VAL A 62 -3.02 14.50 8.65
CA VAL A 62 -2.30 14.85 7.41
C VAL A 62 -0.79 14.95 7.67
N ALA A 63 -0.39 15.63 8.74
CA ALA A 63 1.02 15.73 9.12
C ALA A 63 1.62 14.35 9.46
N ALA A 64 0.90 13.51 10.19
CA ALA A 64 1.36 12.18 10.56
C ALA A 64 1.55 11.27 9.33
N ASP A 65 0.62 11.29 8.37
CA ASP A 65 0.70 10.54 7.11
C ASP A 65 1.93 10.95 6.29
N LEU A 66 2.08 12.25 6.03
CA LEU A 66 3.19 12.75 5.24
C LEU A 66 4.53 12.45 5.92
N LYS A 67 4.62 12.60 7.26
CA LYS A 67 5.81 12.23 8.02
C LYS A 67 6.12 10.73 7.92
N ARG A 68 5.12 9.87 8.07
CA ARG A 68 5.27 8.40 7.99
C ARG A 68 5.78 7.95 6.64
N SER A 69 5.52 8.68 5.56
CA SER A 69 6.09 8.36 4.25
C SER A 69 7.62 8.47 4.18
N GLY A 70 8.24 9.22 5.10
CA GLY A 70 9.67 9.51 5.09
C GLY A 70 10.11 10.56 4.06
N LEU A 71 9.20 11.03 3.19
CA LEU A 71 9.48 12.03 2.16
C LEU A 71 9.27 13.47 2.63
N PHE A 72 8.60 13.66 3.78
CA PHE A 72 8.25 14.98 4.30
C PHE A 72 8.67 15.12 5.75
N ALA A 73 9.07 16.34 6.12
CA ALA A 73 9.35 16.75 7.49
C ALA A 73 8.36 17.85 7.90
N PRO A 74 7.21 17.50 8.51
CA PRO A 74 6.31 18.50 9.06
C PRO A 74 7.00 19.36 10.10
N ILE A 75 6.93 20.68 9.91
CA ILE A 75 7.57 21.66 10.79
C ILE A 75 6.72 21.86 12.05
N ASP A 76 7.39 22.02 13.20
CA ASP A 76 6.74 22.28 14.48
C ASP A 76 5.91 23.58 14.43
N LYS A 77 4.65 23.50 14.89
CA LYS A 77 3.70 24.63 14.84
C LYS A 77 4.14 25.83 15.68
N GLY A 78 5.01 25.64 16.67
CA GLY A 78 5.62 26.69 17.47
C GLY A 78 6.57 27.59 16.69
N ALA A 79 7.10 27.11 15.56
CA ALA A 79 7.93 27.92 14.66
C ALA A 79 7.11 28.85 13.73
N PHE A 80 5.78 28.66 13.64
CA PHE A 80 4.96 29.42 12.70
C PHE A 80 4.82 30.89 13.13
N ILE A 81 5.46 31.77 12.36
CA ILE A 81 5.42 33.24 12.54
C ILE A 81 4.04 33.78 12.16
N GLU A 82 3.53 33.40 10.98
CA GLU A 82 2.18 33.74 10.56
C GLU A 82 1.14 32.82 11.20
N LYS A 83 0.04 33.41 11.68
CA LYS A 83 -1.19 32.69 12.03
C LYS A 83 -2.22 32.94 10.93
N ILE A 84 -2.56 31.88 10.20
CA ILE A 84 -3.50 31.93 9.08
C ILE A 84 -4.92 32.17 9.63
N SER A 85 -5.57 33.24 9.18
CA SER A 85 -6.96 33.57 9.51
C SER A 85 -7.91 33.38 8.33
N ASN A 86 -7.39 33.30 7.10
CA ASN A 86 -8.14 32.98 5.90
C ASN A 86 -7.30 32.06 4.97
N PRO A 87 -7.60 30.76 4.90
CA PRO A 87 -6.88 29.82 4.03
C PRO A 87 -7.06 30.07 2.53
N ASP A 88 -8.03 30.89 2.13
CA ASP A 88 -8.24 31.24 0.71
C ASP A 88 -7.38 32.43 0.26
N ALA A 89 -6.77 33.15 1.20
CA ALA A 89 -5.86 34.25 0.90
C ALA A 89 -4.43 33.74 0.78
N ALA A 90 -3.63 34.38 -0.08
CA ALA A 90 -2.20 34.10 -0.15
C ALA A 90 -1.53 34.39 1.21
N PRO A 91 -0.72 33.45 1.74
CA PRO A 91 0.00 33.65 2.99
C PRO A 91 1.15 34.66 2.81
N ARG A 92 1.69 35.17 3.91
CA ARG A 92 2.93 35.94 3.90
C ARG A 92 4.11 35.00 3.69
N PHE A 93 4.41 34.68 2.42
CA PHE A 93 5.43 33.69 2.06
C PHE A 93 6.80 33.87 2.76
N GLU A 94 7.22 35.11 3.01
CA GLU A 94 8.48 35.39 3.71
C GLU A 94 8.52 34.80 5.14
N ASP A 95 7.40 34.82 5.87
CA ASP A 95 7.29 34.24 7.22
C ASP A 95 7.54 32.72 7.20
N TRP A 96 7.21 32.05 6.10
CA TRP A 96 7.35 30.61 5.91
C TRP A 96 8.73 30.22 5.36
N LYS A 97 9.32 31.06 4.48
CA LYS A 97 10.69 30.87 3.99
C LYS A 97 11.71 30.95 5.12
N VAL A 98 11.51 31.83 6.11
CA VAL A 98 12.42 32.00 7.26
C VAL A 98 12.57 30.70 8.07
N ILE A 99 11.52 29.89 8.15
CA ILE A 99 11.54 28.58 8.84
C ILE A 99 11.81 27.42 7.88
N ASN A 100 12.28 27.72 6.67
CA ASN A 100 12.59 26.77 5.60
C ASN A 100 11.42 25.86 5.20
N ALA A 101 10.17 26.29 5.41
CA ALA A 101 9.02 25.55 4.88
C ALA A 101 9.05 25.68 3.36
N GLN A 102 9.27 24.59 2.62
CA GLN A 102 9.24 24.59 1.15
C GLN A 102 7.81 24.49 0.60
N ALA A 103 6.94 23.83 1.36
CA ALA A 103 5.51 23.78 1.11
C ALA A 103 4.74 24.21 2.35
N LEU A 104 3.56 24.80 2.14
CA LEU A 104 2.61 25.16 3.19
C LEU A 104 1.23 24.58 2.87
N VAL A 105 0.61 23.96 3.86
CA VAL A 105 -0.77 23.48 3.82
C VAL A 105 -1.61 24.33 4.77
N THR A 106 -2.64 24.96 4.22
CA THR A 106 -3.66 25.71 4.96
C THR A 106 -5.03 25.12 4.67
N GLY A 107 -5.97 25.16 5.59
CA GLY A 107 -7.30 24.62 5.33
C GLY A 107 -8.39 25.13 6.26
N ARG A 108 -9.61 24.69 5.97
CA ARG A 108 -10.82 24.96 6.75
C ARG A 108 -11.66 23.69 6.83
N VAL A 109 -12.33 23.53 7.95
CA VAL A 109 -13.31 22.48 8.18
C VAL A 109 -14.58 23.13 8.70
N SER A 110 -15.69 22.92 8.00
CA SER A 110 -17.01 23.47 8.34
C SER A 110 -18.09 22.40 8.26
N GLU A 111 -19.23 22.67 8.90
CA GLU A 111 -20.43 21.87 8.76
C GLU A 111 -21.38 22.56 7.78
N GLU A 112 -21.85 21.81 6.80
CA GLU A 112 -22.87 22.25 5.85
C GLU A 112 -24.26 22.22 6.50
N ALA A 113 -25.22 22.95 5.91
CA ALA A 113 -26.58 23.03 6.45
C ALA A 113 -27.30 21.67 6.55
N ASP A 114 -26.86 20.68 5.78
CA ASP A 114 -27.38 19.30 5.79
C ASP A 114 -26.66 18.37 6.79
N GLY A 115 -25.74 18.91 7.62
CA GLY A 115 -24.97 18.18 8.63
C GLY A 115 -23.74 17.46 8.08
N ARG A 116 -23.42 17.58 6.78
CA ARG A 116 -22.17 17.04 6.23
C ARG A 116 -20.98 17.90 6.65
N LEU A 117 -19.86 17.22 6.85
CA LEU A 117 -18.55 17.84 6.99
C LEU A 117 -18.07 18.31 5.61
N ARG A 118 -17.63 19.55 5.51
CA ARG A 118 -16.83 20.06 4.40
C ARG A 118 -15.42 20.34 4.90
N ALA A 119 -14.43 19.67 4.33
CA ALA A 119 -13.02 19.96 4.58
C ALA A 119 -12.37 20.46 3.29
N GLU A 120 -11.69 21.59 3.34
CA GLU A 120 -10.99 22.18 2.20
C GLU A 120 -9.57 22.54 2.57
N PHE A 121 -8.66 22.40 1.62
CA PHE A 121 -7.26 22.77 1.81
C PHE A 121 -6.71 23.53 0.60
N ARG A 122 -5.61 24.23 0.84
CA ARG A 122 -4.73 24.82 -0.18
C ARG A 122 -3.31 24.36 0.13
N LEU A 123 -2.59 23.98 -0.93
CA LEU A 123 -1.18 23.69 -0.89
C LEU A 123 -0.43 24.79 -1.65
N TRP A 124 0.57 25.36 -1.00
CA TRP A 124 1.36 26.47 -1.51
C TRP A 124 2.83 26.05 -1.66
N ASP A 125 3.45 26.53 -2.73
CA ASP A 125 4.91 26.61 -2.85
C ASP A 125 5.35 27.95 -2.27
N THR A 126 6.08 27.90 -1.16
CA THR A 126 6.46 29.11 -0.43
C THR A 126 7.59 29.87 -1.13
N PHE A 127 8.48 29.18 -1.84
CA PHE A 127 9.61 29.78 -2.53
C PHE A 127 9.19 30.41 -3.84
N ALA A 128 8.34 29.72 -4.60
CA ALA A 128 7.74 30.26 -5.83
C ALA A 128 6.61 31.25 -5.55
N GLY A 129 6.05 31.28 -4.33
CA GLY A 129 5.00 32.21 -3.93
C GLY A 129 3.67 31.98 -4.66
N GLN A 130 3.33 30.72 -4.93
CA GLN A 130 2.15 30.36 -5.72
C GLN A 130 1.39 29.17 -5.12
N GLN A 131 0.10 29.09 -5.41
CA GLN A 131 -0.72 27.93 -5.07
C GLN A 131 -0.39 26.76 -6.01
N LEU A 132 -0.13 25.58 -5.44
CA LEU A 132 0.11 24.35 -6.19
C LEU A 132 -1.19 23.59 -6.48
N THR A 133 -2.07 23.46 -5.48
CA THR A 133 -3.39 22.86 -5.60
C THR A 133 -4.33 23.36 -4.50
N GLY A 134 -5.62 23.12 -4.65
CA GLY A 134 -6.63 23.37 -3.64
C GLY A 134 -7.90 22.57 -3.93
N GLU A 135 -8.36 21.83 -2.93
CA GLU A 135 -9.48 20.90 -3.09
C GLU A 135 -10.44 20.99 -1.91
N GLN A 136 -11.63 20.41 -2.09
CA GLN A 136 -12.66 20.33 -1.07
C GLN A 136 -13.31 18.94 -1.09
N PHE A 137 -13.60 18.42 0.10
CA PHE A 137 -14.17 17.11 0.32
C PHE A 137 -15.41 17.22 1.20
N PHE A 138 -16.41 16.41 0.87
CA PHE A 138 -17.66 16.33 1.62
C PHE A 138 -17.81 14.93 2.19
N SER A 139 -18.07 14.81 3.49
CA SER A 139 -18.30 13.51 4.11
C SER A 139 -19.19 13.63 5.35
N SER A 140 -19.47 12.52 6.01
CA SER A 140 -20.04 12.55 7.36
C SER A 140 -18.95 12.91 8.38
N LYS A 141 -19.33 13.51 9.52
CA LYS A 141 -18.38 13.76 10.62
C LYS A 141 -17.67 12.50 11.12
N ALA A 142 -18.36 11.35 11.06
CA ALA A 142 -17.79 10.06 11.45
C ALA A 142 -16.61 9.60 10.56
N ASN A 143 -16.50 10.16 9.35
CA ASN A 143 -15.45 9.84 8.39
C ASN A 143 -14.34 10.90 8.34
N SER A 144 -14.22 11.77 9.35
CA SER A 144 -13.22 12.85 9.38
C SER A 144 -11.79 12.35 9.21
N ARG A 145 -11.44 11.21 9.83
CA ARG A 145 -10.13 10.57 9.65
C ARG A 145 -9.87 10.18 8.21
N ARG A 146 -10.84 9.54 7.55
CA ARG A 146 -10.76 9.18 6.13
C ARG A 146 -10.52 10.42 5.27
N VAL A 147 -11.25 11.50 5.53
CA VAL A 147 -11.06 12.78 4.82
C VAL A 147 -9.63 13.31 5.01
N ALA A 148 -9.06 13.20 6.21
CA ALA A 148 -7.66 13.60 6.44
C ALA A 148 -6.67 12.76 5.62
N HIS A 149 -6.87 11.45 5.54
CA HIS A 149 -6.05 10.56 4.69
C HIS A 149 -6.15 10.92 3.21
N ILE A 150 -7.35 11.22 2.71
CA ILE A 150 -7.56 11.66 1.32
C ILE A 150 -6.84 13.00 1.04
N ILE A 151 -6.88 13.94 1.99
CA ILE A 151 -6.15 15.21 1.87
C ILE A 151 -4.64 14.96 1.84
N ALA A 152 -4.13 14.06 2.69
CA ALA A 152 -2.73 13.67 2.67
C ALA A 152 -2.32 13.01 1.35
N ASP A 153 -3.18 12.17 0.77
CA ASP A 153 -2.96 11.54 -0.53
C ASP A 153 -2.89 12.57 -1.66
N ALA A 154 -3.79 13.56 -1.66
CA ALA A 154 -3.78 14.66 -2.64
C ALA A 154 -2.50 15.52 -2.54
N ILE A 155 -2.04 15.84 -1.33
CA ILE A 155 -0.79 16.58 -1.10
C ILE A 155 0.42 15.74 -1.54
N TYR A 156 0.45 14.47 -1.16
CA TYR A 156 1.50 13.53 -1.54
C TYR A 156 1.61 13.41 -3.05
N GLU A 157 0.49 13.20 -3.75
CA GLU A 157 0.46 13.08 -5.20
C GLU A 157 0.89 14.36 -5.88
N ARG A 158 0.44 15.51 -5.38
CA ARG A 158 0.82 16.80 -5.97
C ARG A 158 2.33 17.08 -5.86
N LEU A 159 2.96 16.71 -4.74
CA LEU A 159 4.37 17.01 -4.47
C LEU A 159 5.32 15.96 -5.04
N THR A 160 4.91 14.70 -5.12
CA THR A 160 5.76 13.58 -5.56
C THR A 160 5.49 13.12 -6.99
N GLY A 161 4.31 13.42 -7.54
CA GLY A 161 3.84 12.88 -8.81
C GLY A 161 3.37 11.41 -8.74
N GLU A 162 3.27 10.83 -7.55
CA GLU A 162 2.81 9.45 -7.35
C GLU A 162 1.55 9.37 -6.50
N LYS A 163 0.69 8.40 -6.79
CA LYS A 163 -0.52 8.18 -5.99
C LYS A 163 -0.18 7.91 -4.52
N GLY A 164 -0.98 8.54 -3.65
CA GLY A 164 -0.98 8.27 -2.23
C GLY A 164 -1.46 6.85 -1.88
N TYR A 165 -1.37 6.51 -0.60
CA TYR A 165 -1.74 5.21 -0.04
C TYR A 165 -2.29 5.33 1.40
N PHE A 166 -2.58 6.54 1.86
CA PHE A 166 -3.01 6.78 3.23
C PHE A 166 -4.47 6.40 3.43
N ASP A 167 -5.35 6.60 2.44
CA ASP A 167 -6.75 6.10 2.49
C ASP A 167 -6.82 4.60 2.16
N THR A 168 -6.19 3.80 3.03
CA THR A 168 -6.12 2.34 2.93
C THR A 168 -6.25 1.68 4.30
N ARG A 169 -6.52 0.37 4.28
CA ARG A 169 -6.69 -0.46 5.47
C ARG A 169 -5.74 -1.65 5.42
N VAL A 170 -5.51 -2.24 6.59
CA VAL A 170 -4.75 -3.47 6.75
C VAL A 170 -5.60 -4.47 7.49
N VAL A 171 -5.78 -5.66 6.91
CA VAL A 171 -6.25 -6.83 7.66
C VAL A 171 -5.05 -7.58 8.19
N PHE A 172 -5.17 -8.08 9.42
CA PHE A 172 -4.09 -8.77 10.10
C PHE A 172 -4.65 -9.75 11.13
N ILE A 173 -3.77 -10.56 11.69
CA ILE A 173 -4.07 -11.46 12.79
C ILE A 173 -3.62 -10.82 14.11
N ASP A 174 -4.59 -10.44 14.95
CA ASP A 174 -4.39 -10.01 16.33
C ASP A 174 -4.11 -11.23 17.22
N GLU A 175 -3.06 -11.14 18.01
CA GLU A 175 -2.47 -12.23 18.77
C GLU A 175 -2.40 -11.87 20.27
N SER A 176 -3.32 -12.43 21.07
CA SER A 176 -3.45 -12.14 22.51
C SER A 176 -3.25 -13.39 23.38
N GLY A 177 -2.97 -13.21 24.66
CA GLY A 177 -2.71 -14.31 25.60
C GLY A 177 -1.23 -14.69 25.74
N SER A 178 -0.95 -15.88 26.29
CA SER A 178 0.41 -16.41 26.43
C SER A 178 0.84 -17.18 25.17
N LYS A 179 2.14 -17.45 25.02
CA LYS A 179 2.69 -18.18 23.85
C LYS A 179 2.05 -19.57 23.66
N ASN A 180 1.70 -20.25 24.75
CA ASN A 180 1.13 -21.61 24.72
C ASN A 180 -0.41 -21.62 24.63
N GLN A 181 -1.06 -20.47 24.78
CA GLN A 181 -2.52 -20.31 24.73
C GLN A 181 -2.86 -19.06 23.92
N ARG A 182 -2.28 -18.99 22.73
CA ARG A 182 -2.39 -17.83 21.84
C ARG A 182 -3.78 -17.78 21.21
N ARG A 183 -4.53 -16.72 21.50
CA ARG A 183 -5.79 -16.43 20.82
C ARG A 183 -5.51 -15.59 19.58
N LYS A 184 -5.85 -16.12 18.41
CA LYS A 184 -5.65 -15.48 17.10
C LYS A 184 -6.98 -15.01 16.53
N ARG A 185 -7.10 -13.71 16.26
CA ARG A 185 -8.31 -13.07 15.73
C ARG A 185 -8.02 -12.33 14.44
N LEU A 186 -8.89 -12.48 13.47
CA LEU A 186 -8.95 -11.61 12.32
C LEU A 186 -9.38 -10.20 12.72
N ALA A 187 -8.59 -9.20 12.37
CA ALA A 187 -8.83 -7.79 12.64
C ALA A 187 -8.52 -6.94 11.39
N ILE A 188 -9.08 -5.73 11.37
CA ILE A 188 -8.84 -4.70 10.35
C ILE A 188 -8.58 -3.36 11.03
N MET A 189 -7.70 -2.54 10.46
CA MET A 189 -7.37 -1.20 10.93
C MET A 189 -7.03 -0.28 9.74
N ASP A 190 -6.99 1.02 9.97
CA ASP A 190 -6.37 1.96 9.03
C ASP A 190 -4.86 1.64 8.92
N GLN A 191 -4.22 2.02 7.82
CA GLN A 191 -2.80 1.70 7.59
C GLN A 191 -1.85 2.20 8.70
N ASP A 192 -2.29 3.21 9.45
CA ASP A 192 -1.53 3.81 10.56
C ASP A 192 -1.77 3.18 11.94
N GLY A 193 -2.56 2.10 12.01
CA GLY A 193 -2.86 1.38 13.25
C GLY A 193 -4.10 1.87 13.99
N ALA A 194 -4.74 2.95 13.52
CA ALA A 194 -5.98 3.44 14.12
C ALA A 194 -7.21 2.61 13.69
N GLY A 195 -8.32 2.78 14.43
CA GLY A 195 -9.62 2.24 14.01
C GLY A 195 -9.71 0.71 14.04
N VAL A 196 -8.94 0.03 14.90
CA VAL A 196 -8.95 -1.44 14.99
C VAL A 196 -10.36 -1.97 15.23
N ARG A 197 -10.81 -2.85 14.33
CA ARG A 197 -12.08 -3.58 14.42
C ARG A 197 -11.83 -5.08 14.24
N TYR A 198 -12.46 -5.88 15.10
CA TYR A 198 -12.38 -7.34 15.01
C TYR A 198 -13.42 -7.88 14.02
N LEU A 199 -12.95 -8.74 13.12
CA LEU A 199 -13.76 -9.43 12.10
C LEU A 199 -14.10 -10.87 12.50
N SER A 200 -13.50 -11.36 13.58
CA SER A 200 -13.77 -12.69 14.16
C SER A 200 -13.78 -12.62 15.68
N ASP A 201 -14.52 -13.54 16.30
CA ASP A 201 -14.64 -13.62 17.75
C ASP A 201 -13.49 -14.38 18.42
N GLY A 202 -12.55 -14.94 17.67
CA GLY A 202 -11.38 -15.67 18.19
C GLY A 202 -11.70 -16.94 18.95
N LYS A 203 -12.88 -17.55 18.77
CA LYS A 203 -13.16 -18.91 19.24
C LYS A 203 -12.41 -19.96 18.44
N ALA A 204 -12.13 -19.65 17.18
CA ALA A 204 -11.28 -20.44 16.32
C ALA A 204 -10.11 -19.60 15.83
N ILE A 205 -9.03 -20.31 15.48
CA ILE A 205 -7.81 -19.71 14.93
C ILE A 205 -8.12 -19.21 13.52
N ALA A 206 -7.89 -17.92 13.27
CA ALA A 206 -7.86 -17.32 11.94
C ALA A 206 -6.40 -17.04 11.52
N LEU A 207 -6.05 -17.32 10.25
CA LEU A 207 -4.69 -17.15 9.73
C LEU A 207 -4.69 -16.59 8.30
N THR A 208 -3.59 -15.89 7.96
CA THR A 208 -3.19 -15.52 6.59
C THR A 208 -4.26 -14.82 5.75
N PRO A 209 -4.90 -13.73 6.21
CA PRO A 209 -5.92 -13.06 5.41
C PRO A 209 -5.36 -12.46 4.12
N ARG A 210 -6.20 -12.36 3.07
CA ARG A 210 -5.87 -11.72 1.79
C ARG A 210 -7.03 -10.88 1.29
N PHE A 211 -6.76 -9.64 0.90
CA PHE A 211 -7.75 -8.75 0.28
C PHE A 211 -8.12 -9.18 -1.13
N SER A 212 -9.41 -9.04 -1.46
CA SER A 212 -9.85 -8.95 -2.84
C SER A 212 -9.41 -7.60 -3.43
N PRO A 213 -8.87 -7.58 -4.66
CA PRO A 213 -8.47 -6.35 -5.33
C PRO A 213 -9.67 -5.53 -5.84
N THR A 214 -10.85 -6.13 -5.95
CA THR A 214 -12.03 -5.53 -6.60
C THR A 214 -13.24 -5.39 -5.69
N ARG A 215 -13.20 -5.95 -4.47
CA ARG A 215 -14.32 -5.96 -3.53
C ARG A 215 -13.83 -5.77 -2.11
N GLN A 216 -14.72 -5.30 -1.22
CA GLN A 216 -14.47 -5.23 0.23
C GLN A 216 -14.66 -6.61 0.88
N GLU A 217 -13.87 -7.57 0.38
CA GLU A 217 -13.89 -8.98 0.76
C GLU A 217 -12.48 -9.46 1.07
N ILE A 218 -12.38 -10.47 1.94
CA ILE A 218 -11.11 -11.15 2.22
C ILE A 218 -11.27 -12.66 2.19
N THR A 219 -10.24 -13.36 1.72
CA THR A 219 -10.05 -14.78 2.02
C THR A 219 -9.25 -14.92 3.30
N TYR A 220 -9.57 -15.92 4.12
CA TYR A 220 -8.77 -16.28 5.28
C TYR A 220 -8.92 -17.77 5.60
N MET A 221 -7.95 -18.33 6.32
CA MET A 221 -7.97 -19.71 6.80
C MET A 221 -8.49 -19.77 8.23
N SER A 222 -9.36 -20.74 8.54
CA SER A 222 -9.92 -20.96 9.87
C SER A 222 -9.90 -22.43 10.28
N TYR A 223 -9.66 -22.70 11.56
CA TYR A 223 -9.65 -24.05 12.17
C TYR A 223 -10.91 -24.35 12.99
N GLU A 224 -12.05 -23.72 12.68
CA GLU A 224 -13.35 -23.92 13.37
C GLU A 224 -13.76 -25.40 13.48
N SER A 225 -13.37 -26.23 12.51
CA SER A 225 -13.73 -27.65 12.43
C SER A 225 -12.60 -28.62 12.84
N GLY A 226 -11.49 -28.13 13.39
CA GLY A 226 -10.29 -28.94 13.67
C GLY A 226 -9.38 -29.19 12.45
N GLU A 227 -9.90 -29.00 11.24
CA GLU A 227 -9.14 -28.96 9.98
C GLU A 227 -9.14 -27.55 9.36
N PRO A 228 -8.09 -27.16 8.61
CA PRO A 228 -8.03 -25.86 7.94
C PRO A 228 -9.08 -25.74 6.83
N ARG A 229 -9.92 -24.71 6.91
CA ARG A 229 -10.90 -24.34 5.88
C ARG A 229 -10.67 -22.91 5.41
N VAL A 230 -10.96 -22.66 4.14
CA VAL A 230 -10.88 -21.31 3.55
C VAL A 230 -12.26 -20.69 3.50
N TYR A 231 -12.36 -19.49 4.03
CA TYR A 231 -13.56 -18.69 4.01
C TYR A 231 -13.35 -17.41 3.19
N LEU A 232 -14.40 -16.99 2.52
CA LEU A 232 -14.57 -15.64 1.97
C LEU A 232 -15.42 -14.85 2.96
N LEU A 233 -14.95 -13.67 3.37
CA LEU A 233 -15.65 -12.78 4.29
C LEU A 233 -15.91 -11.43 3.61
N GLN A 234 -17.17 -11.00 3.58
CA GLN A 234 -17.53 -9.62 3.27
C GLN A 234 -17.32 -8.73 4.50
N ILE A 235 -16.48 -7.70 4.37
CA ILE A 235 -15.97 -6.90 5.50
C ILE A 235 -17.06 -6.05 6.16
N GLU A 236 -18.02 -5.58 5.36
CA GLU A 236 -19.09 -4.68 5.80
C GLU A 236 -20.22 -5.45 6.49
N THR A 237 -20.70 -6.52 5.84
CA THR A 237 -21.85 -7.30 6.31
C THR A 237 -21.46 -8.38 7.33
N GLY A 238 -20.18 -8.78 7.36
CA GLY A 238 -19.70 -9.90 8.15
C GLY A 238 -20.13 -11.26 7.60
N GLN A 239 -20.74 -11.32 6.40
CA GLN A 239 -21.15 -12.58 5.79
C GLN A 239 -19.95 -13.44 5.43
N ARG A 240 -20.00 -14.72 5.82
CA ARG A 240 -18.97 -15.72 5.58
C ARG A 240 -19.47 -16.78 4.62
N GLU A 241 -18.68 -17.08 3.60
CA GLU A 241 -18.92 -18.17 2.66
C GLU A 241 -17.75 -19.16 2.72
N LEU A 242 -18.04 -20.47 2.77
CA LEU A 242 -17.01 -21.49 2.65
C LEU A 242 -16.57 -21.60 1.18
N VAL A 243 -15.28 -21.35 0.92
CA VAL A 243 -14.69 -21.53 -0.42
C VAL A 243 -14.42 -23.00 -0.69
N GLY A 244 -13.93 -23.73 0.33
CA GLY A 244 -13.63 -25.15 0.24
C GLY A 244 -12.85 -25.69 1.45
N ASN A 245 -12.75 -27.01 1.51
CA ASN A 245 -11.80 -27.71 2.40
C ASN A 245 -10.56 -28.08 1.59
N PHE A 246 -9.38 -27.74 2.09
CA PHE A 246 -8.11 -27.96 1.41
C PHE A 246 -7.10 -28.57 2.39
N PRO A 247 -7.12 -29.90 2.56
CA PRO A 247 -6.20 -30.58 3.46
C PRO A 247 -4.73 -30.25 3.15
N GLY A 248 -3.94 -29.98 4.18
CA GLY A 248 -2.52 -29.67 4.04
C GLY A 248 -2.18 -28.30 3.46
N MET A 249 -3.16 -27.40 3.32
CA MET A 249 -2.93 -26.01 2.93
C MET A 249 -2.11 -25.27 4.00
N THR A 250 -1.10 -24.51 3.56
CA THR A 250 -0.21 -23.74 4.43
C THR A 250 -0.52 -22.24 4.47
N PHE A 251 -1.13 -21.70 3.40
CA PHE A 251 -1.50 -20.28 3.30
C PHE A 251 -2.89 -20.14 2.65
N ALA A 252 -3.66 -19.14 3.08
CA ALA A 252 -4.91 -18.83 2.41
C ALA A 252 -4.70 -18.39 0.93
N PRO A 253 -5.66 -18.70 0.04
CA PRO A 253 -5.60 -18.33 -1.36
C PRO A 253 -5.47 -16.82 -1.58
N ARG A 254 -4.77 -16.42 -2.64
CA ARG A 254 -4.75 -15.05 -3.14
C ARG A 254 -5.70 -14.88 -4.32
N PHE A 255 -6.34 -13.73 -4.44
CA PHE A 255 -7.20 -13.43 -5.58
C PHE A 255 -6.37 -13.18 -6.85
N SER A 256 -6.97 -13.47 -8.01
CA SER A 256 -6.56 -12.86 -9.28
C SER A 256 -6.86 -11.36 -9.28
N PRO A 257 -6.17 -10.54 -10.10
CA PRO A 257 -6.36 -9.09 -10.13
C PRO A 257 -7.80 -8.66 -10.48
N ASP A 258 -8.53 -9.48 -11.24
CA ASP A 258 -9.96 -9.26 -11.56
C ASP A 258 -10.92 -9.72 -10.44
N GLY A 259 -10.41 -10.38 -9.40
CA GLY A 259 -11.19 -10.93 -8.28
C GLY A 259 -12.05 -12.15 -8.62
N GLN A 260 -11.94 -12.73 -9.82
CA GLN A 260 -12.80 -13.85 -10.26
C GLN A 260 -12.25 -15.23 -9.86
N LYS A 261 -10.94 -15.33 -9.67
CA LYS A 261 -10.25 -16.57 -9.32
C LYS A 261 -9.47 -16.40 -8.04
N VAL A 262 -9.13 -17.54 -7.45
CA VAL A 262 -8.13 -17.63 -6.40
C VAL A 262 -7.02 -18.59 -6.79
N ILE A 263 -5.79 -18.30 -6.39
CA ILE A 263 -4.62 -19.16 -6.58
C ILE A 263 -4.11 -19.63 -5.22
N MET A 264 -3.73 -20.90 -5.15
CA MET A 264 -3.41 -21.59 -3.90
C MET A 264 -2.43 -22.73 -4.11
N SER A 265 -1.76 -23.15 -3.04
CA SER A 265 -0.98 -24.38 -3.00
C SER A 265 -1.75 -25.47 -2.28
N LEU A 266 -1.90 -26.64 -2.91
CA LEU A 266 -2.58 -27.79 -2.35
C LEU A 266 -1.60 -28.94 -2.14
N LEU A 267 -1.68 -29.57 -0.97
CA LEU A 267 -0.93 -30.78 -0.66
C LEU A 267 -1.51 -31.96 -1.45
N ARG A 268 -0.62 -32.80 -1.95
CA ARG A 268 -0.92 -34.05 -2.63
C ARG A 268 -0.77 -35.23 -1.68
N GLU A 269 -1.33 -36.37 -2.06
CA GLU A 269 -1.24 -37.62 -1.28
C GLU A 269 0.21 -38.09 -1.04
N ASP A 270 1.14 -37.73 -1.93
CA ASP A 270 2.57 -38.06 -1.82
C ASP A 270 3.37 -37.10 -0.92
N GLY A 271 2.70 -36.13 -0.29
CA GLY A 271 3.33 -35.13 0.60
C GLY A 271 3.94 -33.92 -0.11
N ASN A 272 3.92 -33.88 -1.45
CA ASN A 272 4.33 -32.70 -2.22
C ASN A 272 3.19 -31.70 -2.37
N SER A 273 3.48 -30.46 -2.79
CA SER A 273 2.44 -29.46 -3.05
C SER A 273 2.56 -28.88 -4.45
N ASN A 274 1.41 -28.59 -5.06
CA ASN A 274 1.35 -27.94 -6.36
C ASN A 274 0.44 -26.72 -6.34
N ILE A 275 0.63 -25.85 -7.32
CA ILE A 275 -0.16 -24.64 -7.49
C ILE A 275 -1.42 -24.96 -8.29
N PHE A 276 -2.55 -24.46 -7.78
CA PHE A 276 -3.85 -24.55 -8.41
C PHE A 276 -4.48 -23.17 -8.50
N SER A 277 -5.24 -22.93 -9.57
CA SER A 277 -6.20 -21.83 -9.64
C SER A 277 -7.62 -22.38 -9.51
N MET A 278 -8.52 -21.63 -8.89
CA MET A 278 -9.93 -21.96 -8.77
C MET A 278 -10.78 -20.77 -9.19
N ASP A 279 -11.75 -21.01 -10.06
CA ASP A 279 -12.80 -20.05 -10.39
C ASP A 279 -13.81 -19.97 -9.24
N LEU A 280 -14.04 -18.76 -8.69
CA LEU A 280 -14.86 -18.60 -7.49
C LEU A 280 -16.34 -18.88 -7.74
N ARG A 281 -16.84 -18.70 -8.97
CA ARG A 281 -18.25 -18.88 -9.31
C ARG A 281 -18.60 -20.34 -9.56
N SER A 282 -17.81 -21.01 -10.39
CA SER A 282 -18.03 -22.41 -10.78
C SER A 282 -17.38 -23.42 -9.84
N ARG A 283 -16.45 -22.98 -8.99
CA ARG A 283 -15.58 -23.82 -8.15
C ARG A 283 -14.67 -24.76 -8.93
N THR A 284 -14.52 -24.53 -10.24
CA THR A 284 -13.63 -25.33 -11.10
C THR A 284 -12.18 -25.07 -10.74
N THR A 285 -11.40 -26.13 -10.51
CA THR A 285 -9.97 -26.07 -10.19
C THR A 285 -9.10 -26.48 -11.38
N THR A 286 -8.08 -25.68 -11.68
CA THR A 286 -7.07 -25.98 -12.70
C THR A 286 -5.69 -26.08 -12.04
N ARG A 287 -5.02 -27.20 -12.25
CA ARG A 287 -3.65 -27.43 -11.77
C ARG A 287 -2.64 -26.71 -12.67
N LEU A 288 -1.78 -25.89 -12.10
CA LEU A 288 -0.78 -25.08 -12.82
C LEU A 288 0.64 -25.67 -12.74
N THR A 289 0.94 -26.45 -11.69
CA THR A 289 2.21 -27.18 -11.58
C THR A 289 1.98 -28.68 -11.36
N ASN A 290 2.87 -29.50 -11.90
CA ASN A 290 2.75 -30.96 -11.86
C ASN A 290 4.05 -31.69 -11.47
N SER A 291 5.05 -30.96 -10.97
CA SER A 291 6.32 -31.55 -10.56
C SER A 291 6.22 -32.27 -9.21
N ASN A 292 7.26 -33.04 -8.87
CA ASN A 292 7.43 -33.69 -7.56
C ASN A 292 8.11 -32.76 -6.53
N ALA A 293 8.11 -31.45 -6.79
CA ALA A 293 8.60 -30.44 -5.87
C ALA A 293 7.47 -29.95 -4.95
N ILE A 294 7.85 -29.20 -3.92
CA ILE A 294 6.95 -28.40 -3.09
C ILE A 294 6.83 -27.02 -3.73
N ASP A 295 5.72 -26.77 -4.43
CA ASP A 295 5.38 -25.47 -5.00
C ASP A 295 4.36 -24.74 -4.09
N THR A 296 4.71 -23.56 -3.55
CA THR A 296 3.90 -22.82 -2.57
C THR A 296 3.86 -21.31 -2.80
N SER A 297 3.04 -20.60 -2.01
CA SER A 297 2.97 -19.14 -1.94
C SER A 297 2.79 -18.42 -3.30
N PRO A 298 1.84 -18.83 -4.15
CA PRO A 298 1.64 -18.21 -5.45
C PRO A 298 1.06 -16.80 -5.33
N SER A 299 1.46 -15.89 -6.22
CA SER A 299 0.90 -14.54 -6.36
C SER A 299 0.84 -14.15 -7.84
N TYR A 300 -0.29 -13.58 -8.27
CA TYR A 300 -0.42 -13.04 -9.63
C TYR A 300 0.40 -11.76 -9.80
N SER A 301 0.83 -11.50 -11.04
CA SER A 301 1.21 -10.17 -11.51
C SER A 301 -0.02 -9.26 -11.56
N PRO A 302 0.12 -7.93 -11.46
CA PRO A 302 -1.02 -7.01 -11.43
C PRO A 302 -1.85 -7.01 -12.73
N ASP A 303 -1.24 -7.36 -13.86
CA ASP A 303 -1.92 -7.54 -15.15
C ASP A 303 -2.57 -8.93 -15.31
N GLY A 304 -2.37 -9.84 -14.35
CA GLY A 304 -2.90 -11.20 -14.36
C GLY A 304 -2.23 -12.16 -15.36
N SER A 305 -1.19 -11.73 -16.08
CA SER A 305 -0.55 -12.53 -17.13
C SER A 305 0.43 -13.58 -16.60
N LYS A 306 0.98 -13.35 -15.40
CA LYS A 306 2.02 -14.18 -14.78
C LYS A 306 1.70 -14.51 -13.33
N VAL A 307 2.39 -15.52 -12.82
CA VAL A 307 2.38 -15.94 -11.42
C VAL A 307 3.82 -16.06 -10.94
N VAL A 308 4.12 -15.46 -9.79
CA VAL A 308 5.33 -15.74 -9.01
C VAL A 308 5.00 -16.75 -7.91
N PHE A 309 5.90 -17.70 -7.63
CA PHE A 309 5.70 -18.73 -6.61
C PHE A 309 7.03 -19.24 -6.06
N THR A 310 6.98 -19.94 -4.93
CA THR A 310 8.13 -20.62 -4.33
C THR A 310 8.16 -22.07 -4.77
N SER A 311 9.35 -22.58 -5.10
CA SER A 311 9.55 -24.00 -5.44
C SER A 311 10.91 -24.49 -4.95
N ASP A 312 10.96 -25.72 -4.43
CA ASP A 312 12.20 -26.39 -4.00
C ASP A 312 12.79 -27.36 -5.04
N ARG A 313 12.26 -27.39 -6.27
CA ARG A 313 12.71 -28.29 -7.35
C ARG A 313 14.21 -28.25 -7.67
N GLY A 314 14.91 -27.19 -7.26
CA GLY A 314 16.36 -27.03 -7.37
C GLY A 314 17.15 -27.44 -6.12
N GLY A 315 16.53 -28.16 -5.18
CA GLY A 315 17.12 -28.65 -3.92
C GLY A 315 16.78 -27.80 -2.70
N ARG A 316 16.83 -26.47 -2.80
CA ARG A 316 16.38 -25.53 -1.77
C ARG A 316 15.27 -24.63 -2.31
N ALA A 317 14.39 -24.11 -1.44
CA ALA A 317 13.28 -23.26 -1.89
C ALA A 317 13.80 -21.95 -2.51
N GLN A 318 13.29 -21.65 -3.70
CA GLN A 318 13.67 -20.52 -4.54
C GLN A 318 12.42 -19.93 -5.20
N ILE A 319 12.54 -18.75 -5.77
CA ILE A 319 11.43 -18.04 -6.42
C ILE A 319 11.46 -18.32 -7.92
N TYR A 320 10.29 -18.64 -8.44
CA TYR A 320 10.02 -18.93 -9.83
C TYR A 320 8.89 -18.04 -10.35
N VAL A 321 8.88 -17.79 -11.65
CA VAL A 321 7.81 -17.11 -12.38
C VAL A 321 7.32 -18.02 -13.49
N MET A 322 6.01 -17.98 -13.76
CA MET A 322 5.35 -18.71 -14.84
C MET A 322 4.23 -17.88 -15.46
N GLY A 323 3.72 -18.29 -16.62
CA GLY A 323 2.46 -17.79 -17.16
C GLY A 323 1.29 -18.14 -16.23
N ALA A 324 0.22 -17.34 -16.25
CA ALA A 324 -0.97 -17.60 -15.44
C ALA A 324 -1.67 -18.93 -15.77
N ASP A 325 -1.37 -19.51 -16.93
CA ASP A 325 -1.78 -20.85 -17.38
C ASP A 325 -0.85 -21.99 -16.91
N GLY A 326 0.24 -21.67 -16.20
CA GLY A 326 1.25 -22.61 -15.70
C GLY A 326 2.45 -22.82 -16.64
N SER A 327 2.47 -22.20 -17.81
CA SER A 327 3.53 -22.35 -18.82
C SER A 327 4.81 -21.58 -18.47
N GLY A 328 5.94 -21.92 -19.09
CA GLY A 328 7.16 -21.09 -19.05
C GLY A 328 7.82 -20.94 -17.67
N GLN A 329 7.70 -21.94 -16.80
CA GLN A 329 8.21 -21.88 -15.42
C GLN A 329 9.73 -21.67 -15.38
N THR A 330 10.16 -20.52 -14.84
CA THR A 330 11.56 -20.07 -14.84
C THR A 330 11.97 -19.63 -13.45
N ARG A 331 13.16 -20.06 -12.99
CA ARG A 331 13.74 -19.63 -11.72
C ARG A 331 14.26 -18.19 -11.86
N ILE A 332 14.00 -17.33 -10.88
CA ILE A 332 14.49 -15.95 -10.88
C ILE A 332 15.42 -15.62 -9.70
N SER A 333 15.32 -16.32 -8.56
CA SER A 333 16.27 -16.10 -7.46
C SER A 333 17.48 -17.03 -7.56
N PHE A 334 18.69 -16.49 -7.45
CA PHE A 334 19.93 -17.28 -7.58
C PHE A 334 20.91 -17.09 -6.40
N GLY A 335 20.64 -16.15 -5.50
CA GLY A 335 21.50 -15.92 -4.34
C GLY A 335 21.46 -17.06 -3.32
N ASP A 336 22.26 -16.89 -2.27
CA ASP A 336 22.34 -17.84 -1.16
C ASP A 336 21.14 -17.78 -0.22
N GLY A 337 20.82 -18.92 0.38
CA GLY A 337 19.69 -19.06 1.30
C GLY A 337 18.42 -19.64 0.66
N VAL A 338 17.34 -19.60 1.43
CA VAL A 338 16.00 -20.08 1.08
C VAL A 338 15.12 -18.86 0.82
N TYR A 339 14.42 -18.84 -0.30
CA TYR A 339 13.52 -17.74 -0.68
C TYR A 339 12.07 -18.22 -0.63
N SER A 340 11.21 -17.45 0.02
CA SER A 340 9.82 -17.79 0.29
C SER A 340 8.89 -16.58 0.19
N THR A 341 7.58 -16.86 0.20
CA THR A 341 6.49 -15.87 0.23
C THR A 341 6.64 -14.71 -0.76
N PRO A 342 6.86 -14.97 -2.07
CA PRO A 342 7.00 -13.92 -3.05
C PRO A 342 5.66 -13.19 -3.27
N VAL A 343 5.71 -11.87 -3.44
CA VAL A 343 4.53 -11.05 -3.74
C VAL A 343 4.87 -10.02 -4.82
N TRP A 344 4.11 -10.02 -5.89
CA TRP A 344 4.27 -9.07 -6.99
C TRP A 344 3.86 -7.66 -6.55
N SER A 345 4.67 -6.66 -6.92
CA SER A 345 4.35 -5.25 -6.73
C SER A 345 3.09 -4.88 -7.54
N PRO A 346 2.18 -4.06 -6.99
CA PRO A 346 1.06 -3.49 -7.75
C PRO A 346 1.51 -2.71 -9.01
N ARG A 347 2.75 -2.20 -9.02
CA ARG A 347 3.35 -1.52 -10.18
C ARG A 347 3.87 -2.47 -11.26
N GLY A 348 3.97 -3.77 -10.96
CA GLY A 348 4.43 -4.80 -11.89
C GLY A 348 5.94 -4.90 -12.07
N ASP A 349 6.71 -4.00 -11.48
CA ASP A 349 8.16 -3.82 -11.67
C ASP A 349 9.03 -4.66 -10.72
N LEU A 350 8.52 -4.98 -9.53
CA LEU A 350 9.25 -5.67 -8.47
C LEU A 350 8.51 -6.88 -7.91
N ILE A 351 9.26 -7.76 -7.27
CA ILE A 351 8.79 -8.88 -6.45
C ILE A 351 9.42 -8.73 -5.07
N ALA A 352 8.57 -8.60 -4.05
CA ALA A 352 8.99 -8.70 -2.65
C ALA A 352 9.08 -10.16 -2.23
N PHE A 353 9.97 -10.49 -1.30
CA PHE A 353 10.16 -11.84 -0.81
C PHE A 353 10.68 -11.88 0.63
N THR A 354 10.52 -13.04 1.25
CA THR A 354 11.24 -13.42 2.46
C THR A 354 12.45 -14.27 2.09
N LYS A 355 13.58 -14.02 2.74
CA LYS A 355 14.82 -14.77 2.56
C LYS A 355 15.34 -15.23 3.90
N GLN A 356 15.68 -16.51 4.01
CA GLN A 356 16.36 -17.08 5.16
C GLN A 356 17.79 -17.44 4.79
N SER A 357 18.77 -16.84 5.47
CA SER A 357 20.20 -17.13 5.28
C SER A 357 20.97 -16.83 6.56
N GLY A 358 21.99 -17.64 6.88
CA GLY A 358 22.85 -17.41 8.05
C GLY A 358 22.10 -17.38 9.40
N GLY A 359 20.96 -18.06 9.51
CA GLY A 359 20.12 -18.06 10.71
C GLY A 359 19.27 -16.79 10.90
N GLN A 360 19.22 -15.90 9.91
CA GLN A 360 18.41 -14.68 9.92
C GLN A 360 17.32 -14.74 8.85
N PHE A 361 16.27 -13.96 9.08
CA PHE A 361 15.19 -13.72 8.13
C PHE A 361 15.27 -12.29 7.61
N SER A 362 15.06 -12.12 6.31
CA SER A 362 15.12 -10.83 5.64
C SER A 362 13.89 -10.60 4.77
N ILE A 363 13.47 -9.33 4.69
CA ILE A 363 12.52 -8.87 3.67
C ILE A 363 13.34 -8.21 2.56
N GLY A 364 13.17 -8.68 1.33
CA GLY A 364 13.88 -8.16 0.17
C GLY A 364 12.97 -7.91 -1.02
N VAL A 365 13.52 -7.26 -2.03
CA VAL A 365 12.89 -7.00 -3.33
C VAL A 365 13.86 -7.30 -4.46
N MET A 366 13.36 -7.73 -5.61
CA MET A 366 14.11 -7.89 -6.85
C MET A 366 13.23 -7.53 -8.04
N LYS A 367 13.82 -7.30 -9.21
CA LYS A 367 13.06 -7.15 -10.46
C LYS A 367 12.39 -8.48 -10.85
N THR A 368 11.44 -8.41 -11.76
CA THR A 368 10.66 -9.58 -12.21
C THR A 368 11.48 -10.64 -12.95
N ASP A 369 12.67 -10.30 -13.42
CA ASP A 369 13.66 -11.22 -13.99
C ASP A 369 14.67 -11.75 -12.96
N GLY A 370 14.56 -11.33 -11.69
CA GLY A 370 15.46 -11.71 -10.60
C GLY A 370 16.66 -10.80 -10.40
N SER A 371 16.92 -9.85 -11.32
CA SER A 371 18.04 -8.92 -11.19
C SER A 371 17.77 -7.82 -10.16
N GLY A 372 18.84 -7.18 -9.67
CA GLY A 372 18.71 -6.06 -8.72
C GLY A 372 18.14 -6.45 -7.36
N GLU A 373 18.48 -7.64 -6.87
CA GLU A 373 18.14 -8.07 -5.51
C GLU A 373 18.64 -7.05 -4.47
N ARG A 374 17.75 -6.63 -3.58
CA ARG A 374 18.03 -5.72 -2.45
C ARG A 374 17.35 -6.23 -1.20
N ILE A 375 18.07 -6.23 -0.09
CA ILE A 375 17.51 -6.51 1.24
C ILE A 375 17.12 -5.18 1.88
N LEU A 376 15.86 -5.10 2.32
CA LEU A 376 15.30 -3.89 2.94
C LEU A 376 15.37 -3.98 4.46
N SER A 377 15.13 -5.16 5.03
CA SER A 377 15.15 -5.37 6.48
C SER A 377 15.67 -6.78 6.78
N THR A 378 16.32 -6.94 7.95
CA THR A 378 16.84 -8.22 8.45
C THR A 378 16.63 -8.31 9.97
N GLY A 379 16.29 -9.51 10.45
CA GLY A 379 15.99 -9.75 11.86
C GLY A 379 16.00 -11.24 12.24
N PHE A 380 15.64 -11.51 13.49
CA PHE A 380 15.56 -12.87 14.04
C PHE A 380 14.47 -13.69 13.35
N GLN A 381 13.25 -13.16 13.28
CA GLN A 381 12.16 -13.73 12.53
C GLN A 381 11.33 -12.60 11.90
N GLN A 382 11.19 -12.61 10.58
CA GLN A 382 10.37 -11.63 9.85
C GLN A 382 9.90 -12.17 8.51
N GLU A 383 8.61 -12.10 8.25
CA GLU A 383 7.98 -12.78 7.11
C GLU A 383 6.71 -12.06 6.64
N GLY A 384 6.12 -12.59 5.55
CA GLY A 384 4.80 -12.19 5.08
C GLY A 384 4.72 -10.76 4.54
N PRO A 385 5.58 -10.35 3.59
CA PRO A 385 5.50 -9.02 3.00
C PRO A 385 4.18 -8.82 2.25
N THR A 386 3.60 -7.61 2.36
CA THR A 386 2.45 -7.13 1.59
C THR A 386 2.71 -5.71 1.12
N TRP A 387 2.31 -5.39 -0.11
CA TRP A 387 2.52 -4.07 -0.70
C TRP A 387 1.39 -3.10 -0.36
N ALA A 388 1.73 -1.86 -0.06
CA ALA A 388 0.80 -0.74 -0.23
C ALA A 388 0.40 -0.61 -1.71
N PRO A 389 -0.81 -0.11 -2.03
CA PRO A 389 -1.34 -0.13 -3.40
C PRO A 389 -0.54 0.71 -4.40
N ASN A 390 0.23 1.69 -3.95
CA ASN A 390 1.13 2.46 -4.81
C ASN A 390 2.49 1.77 -5.09
N GLY A 391 2.75 0.62 -4.47
CA GLY A 391 3.98 -0.15 -4.63
C GLY A 391 5.24 0.49 -4.04
N ARG A 392 5.13 1.47 -3.13
CA ARG A 392 6.28 2.16 -2.51
C ARG A 392 6.64 1.69 -1.11
N VAL A 393 5.67 1.08 -0.42
CA VAL A 393 5.80 0.64 0.97
C VAL A 393 5.41 -0.82 1.07
N LEU A 394 6.15 -1.56 1.90
CA LEU A 394 5.84 -2.92 2.31
C LEU A 394 5.45 -2.92 3.78
N MET A 395 4.46 -3.73 4.14
CA MET A 395 4.22 -4.14 5.51
C MET A 395 4.55 -5.61 5.68
N PHE A 396 5.07 -5.99 6.84
CA PHE A 396 5.42 -7.36 7.20
C PHE A 396 5.30 -7.52 8.72
N PHE A 397 5.45 -8.74 9.23
CA PHE A 397 5.53 -8.96 10.66
C PHE A 397 6.93 -9.40 11.09
N LYS A 398 7.33 -9.01 12.29
CA LYS A 398 8.64 -9.27 12.90
C LYS A 398 8.47 -9.76 14.33
N GLU A 399 9.17 -10.82 14.70
CA GLU A 399 9.31 -11.29 16.09
C GLU A 399 10.78 -11.13 16.51
N GLU A 400 10.99 -10.36 17.56
CA GLU A 400 12.32 -10.23 18.17
C GLU A 400 12.56 -11.38 19.15
N ALA A 401 13.82 -11.78 19.31
CA ALA A 401 14.16 -12.84 20.25
C ALA A 401 13.69 -12.47 21.68
N GLY A 402 12.78 -13.27 22.24
CA GLY A 402 12.24 -13.04 23.58
C GLY A 402 11.10 -12.03 23.69
N SER A 403 10.59 -11.44 22.59
CA SER A 403 9.48 -10.46 22.64
C SER A 403 8.14 -11.05 23.06
N GLY A 404 7.99 -12.38 22.99
CA GLY A 404 6.76 -13.10 23.29
C GLY A 404 5.77 -13.20 22.13
N GLY A 405 5.99 -12.47 21.03
CA GLY A 405 5.18 -12.54 19.82
C GLY A 405 5.51 -11.48 18.76
N PRO A 406 4.88 -11.59 17.58
CA PRO A 406 5.16 -10.74 16.43
C PRO A 406 4.52 -9.35 16.51
N ARG A 407 5.10 -8.38 15.81
CA ARG A 407 4.55 -7.04 15.59
C ARG A 407 4.60 -6.69 14.11
N LEU A 408 3.69 -5.82 13.68
CA LEU A 408 3.68 -5.31 12.31
C LEU A 408 4.68 -4.17 12.16
N HIS A 409 5.39 -4.17 11.03
CA HIS A 409 6.33 -3.14 10.63
C HIS A 409 6.06 -2.75 9.17
N SER A 410 6.18 -1.46 8.86
CA SER A 410 6.24 -0.97 7.49
C SER A 410 7.67 -0.56 7.14
N ILE A 411 8.04 -0.68 5.87
CA ILE A 411 9.31 -0.20 5.33
C ILE A 411 9.13 0.30 3.91
N ASP A 412 9.82 1.38 3.56
CA ASP A 412 9.83 1.93 2.21
C ASP A 412 10.86 1.21 1.32
N LEU A 413 10.79 1.46 0.00
CA LEU A 413 11.70 0.84 -0.97
C LEU A 413 13.17 1.29 -0.90
N THR A 414 13.51 2.33 -0.12
CA THR A 414 14.92 2.66 0.19
C THR A 414 15.49 1.77 1.29
N GLY A 415 14.64 1.10 2.08
CA GLY A 415 15.03 0.23 3.20
C GLY A 415 15.43 1.00 4.45
N ARG A 416 14.97 2.24 4.64
CA ARG A 416 15.47 3.14 5.70
C ARG A 416 14.40 3.70 6.60
N ASN A 417 13.17 3.81 6.11
CA ASN A 417 12.03 4.25 6.87
C ASN A 417 11.26 3.04 7.42
N GLU A 418 11.96 2.16 8.14
CA GLU A 418 11.31 1.06 8.87
C GLU A 418 10.63 1.62 10.12
N GLN A 419 9.32 1.38 10.26
CA GLN A 419 8.54 1.85 11.40
C GLN A 419 7.64 0.74 11.95
N PRO A 420 7.53 0.60 13.29
CA PRO A 420 6.53 -0.29 13.88
C PRO A 420 5.12 0.29 13.69
N ILE A 421 4.14 -0.57 13.42
CA ILE A 421 2.74 -0.18 13.34
C ILE A 421 2.07 -0.37 14.71
N PRO A 422 1.48 0.68 15.30
CA PRO A 422 0.83 0.59 16.60
C PRO A 422 -0.30 -0.43 16.61
N THR A 423 -0.22 -1.38 17.54
CA THR A 423 -1.25 -2.39 17.81
C THR A 423 -1.32 -2.67 19.31
N ALA A 424 -2.52 -2.96 19.82
CA ALA A 424 -2.71 -3.20 21.26
C ALA A 424 -2.11 -4.54 21.74
N ASN A 425 -2.14 -5.56 20.88
CA ASN A 425 -1.57 -6.89 21.15
C ASN A 425 -0.43 -7.20 20.16
N PHE A 426 0.03 -8.44 20.13
CA PHE A 426 0.87 -8.90 19.02
C PHE A 426 0.04 -8.94 17.73
N ALA A 427 0.74 -8.85 16.59
CA ALA A 427 0.10 -8.78 15.29
C ALA A 427 0.97 -9.43 14.20
N SER A 428 0.34 -10.25 13.37
CA SER A 428 0.98 -11.04 12.31
C SER A 428 0.14 -11.08 11.03
N ASP A 429 0.72 -11.67 9.98
CA ASP A 429 0.05 -11.94 8.70
C ASP A 429 -0.70 -10.73 8.09
N PRO A 430 -0.05 -9.57 7.89
CA PRO A 430 -0.72 -8.42 7.30
C PRO A 430 -1.10 -8.69 5.85
N ALA A 431 -2.23 -8.13 5.42
CA ALA A 431 -2.54 -7.88 4.01
C ALA A 431 -3.04 -6.45 3.88
N TRP A 432 -2.42 -5.70 2.97
CA TRP A 432 -2.77 -4.31 2.69
C TRP A 432 -3.92 -4.25 1.69
N SER A 433 -4.88 -3.36 1.91
CA SER A 433 -6.00 -3.17 0.99
C SER A 433 -5.59 -2.39 -0.28
N PRO A 434 -6.37 -2.51 -1.36
CA PRO A 434 -6.46 -1.47 -2.37
C PRO A 434 -6.86 -0.11 -1.76
N LEU A 435 -6.78 0.95 -2.56
CA LEU A 435 -7.39 2.25 -2.20
C LEU A 435 -8.90 2.08 -1.97
N LEU A 436 -9.43 2.82 -1.01
CA LEU A 436 -10.87 2.83 -0.76
C LEU A 436 -11.58 3.72 -1.80
N GLU A 437 -12.69 3.24 -2.36
CA GLU A 437 -13.55 4.02 -3.27
C GLU A 437 -14.48 4.98 -2.54
#